data_AF-V6KWB9-F1
#
_entry.id   AF-V6KWB9-F1
#
_cell.length_a   1.000
_cell.length_b   1.000
_cell.length_c   1.000
_cell.angle_alpha   90.00
_cell.angle_beta   90.00
_cell.angle_gamma   90.00
#
_symmetry.space_group_name_H-M   'P 1'
#
loop_
_entity.id
_entity.type
_entity.pdbx_description
1 polymer ?
#
loop_
_entity_poly.entity_id
_entity_poly.type
_entity_poly.pdbx_seq_one_letter_code
_entity_poly.pdbx_strand_id
1 'polypeptide(L)' 'WQVLFKTAAARYGALESYVREAHDYDVPEIIATPVVCGDADYLRWVIAECTDPDATTEARPGTV' A
#
# COMPACT_ATOMS: atom_id res chain seq x y z
N TRP A 1 -3.63 -15.93 11.34
CA TRP A 1 -3.19 -15.96 9.94
C TRP A 1 -2.48 -14.64 9.65
N GLN A 2 -1.51 -14.61 8.74
CA GLN A 2 -0.70 -13.40 8.48
C GLN A 2 -1.12 -12.76 7.16
N VAL A 3 -1.22 -11.43 7.12
CA VAL A 3 -1.46 -10.64 5.91
C VAL A 3 -0.22 -9.81 5.61
N LEU A 4 0.17 -9.76 4.34
CA LEU A 4 1.27 -8.92 3.89
C LEU A 4 0.75 -7.87 2.92
N PHE A 5 0.77 -6.62 3.33
CA PHE A 5 0.47 -5.49 2.46
C PHE A 5 1.75 -4.97 1.79
N LYS A 6 1.62 -4.50 0.55
CA LYS A 6 2.64 -3.67 -0.13
C LYS A 6 2.05 -2.29 -0.28
N THR A 7 2.77 -1.28 0.20
CA THR A 7 2.33 0.10 0.12
C THR A 7 3.53 1.03 -0.05
N ALA A 8 3.28 2.22 -0.58
CA ALA A 8 4.26 3.30 -0.58
C ALA A 8 4.47 3.82 0.84
N ALA A 9 5.71 4.20 1.19
CA ALA A 9 6.03 4.71 2.53
C ALA A 9 5.14 5.90 2.94
N ALA A 10 4.81 6.78 1.99
CA ALA A 10 3.93 7.94 2.23
C ALA A 10 2.49 7.57 2.61
N ARG A 11 2.03 6.34 2.31
CA ARG A 11 0.67 5.87 2.61
C ARG A 11 0.57 5.01 3.87
N TYR A 12 1.70 4.70 4.50
CA TYR A 12 1.71 3.83 5.68
C TYR A 12 0.77 4.32 6.78
N GLY A 13 0.80 5.62 7.12
CA GLY A 13 -0.07 6.15 8.18
C GLY A 13 -1.57 5.98 7.88
N ALA A 14 -1.99 6.20 6.64
CA ALA A 14 -3.39 5.99 6.24
C ALA A 14 -3.77 4.50 6.30
N LEU A 15 -2.88 3.61 5.86
CA LEU A 15 -3.11 2.16 5.92
C LEU A 15 -3.17 1.66 7.36
N GLU A 16 -2.29 2.12 8.25
CA GLU A 16 -2.30 1.75 9.66
C GLU A 16 -3.63 2.13 10.33
N SER A 17 -4.09 3.37 10.14
CA SER A 17 -5.38 3.82 10.67
C SER A 17 -6.53 2.96 10.15
N TYR A 18 -6.57 2.69 8.84
CA TYR A 18 -7.59 1.84 8.24
C TYR A 18 -7.58 0.43 8.84
N VAL A 19 -6.41 -0.20 9.00
CA VAL A 19 -6.31 -1.52 9.60
C VAL A 19 -6.78 -1.49 11.05
N ARG A 20 -6.44 -0.46 11.84
CA ARG A 20 -6.92 -0.33 13.23
C ARG A 20 -8.44 -0.21 13.32
N GLU A 21 -9.05 0.53 12.41
CA GLU A 21 -10.51 0.72 12.38
C GLU A 21 -11.25 -0.54 11.92
N ALA A 22 -10.67 -1.28 10.97
CA ALA A 22 -11.30 -2.47 10.38
C ALA A 22 -11.04 -3.76 11.17
N HIS A 23 -10.06 -3.77 12.09
CA HIS A 23 -9.67 -4.98 12.80
C HIS A 23 -10.43 -5.14 14.11
N ASP A 24 -10.94 -6.35 14.37
CA ASP A 24 -11.75 -6.67 15.56
C ASP A 24 -10.96 -6.69 16.89
N TYR A 25 -9.66 -6.40 16.87
CA TYR A 25 -8.82 -6.46 18.07
C TYR A 25 -8.50 -5.05 18.52
N ASP A 26 -8.51 -4.83 19.83
CA ASP A 26 -8.18 -3.52 20.41
C ASP A 26 -6.75 -3.08 20.07
N VAL A 27 -5.82 -4.04 19.93
CA VAL A 27 -4.42 -3.81 19.59
C VAL A 27 -3.95 -4.82 18.53
N PRO A 28 -4.16 -4.53 17.22
CA PRO A 28 -3.69 -5.40 16.15
C PRO A 28 -2.15 -5.31 16.02
N GLU A 29 -1.52 -6.41 15.61
CA GLU A 29 -0.10 -6.42 15.24
C GLU A 29 0.07 -5.77 13.86
N ILE A 30 0.73 -4.61 13.82
CA ILE A 30 1.04 -3.87 12.59
C ILE A 30 2.52 -3.50 12.61
N ILE A 31 3.31 -4.13 11.74
CA ILE A 31 4.76 -3.91 11.65
C ILE A 31 5.12 -3.55 10.21
N ALA A 32 5.81 -2.43 10.03
CA ALA A 32 6.37 -2.02 8.74
C ALA A 32 7.84 -2.41 8.63
N THR A 33 8.17 -3.23 7.64
CA THR A 33 9.57 -3.54 7.28
C THR A 33 9.96 -2.78 6.02
N PRO A 34 11.02 -1.94 6.04
CA PRO A 34 11.43 -1.18 4.87
C PRO A 34 12.01 -2.09 3.79
N VAL A 35 11.55 -1.92 2.55
CA VAL A 35 12.16 -2.53 1.37
C VAL A 35 13.21 -1.57 0.83
N VAL A 36 14.49 -1.87 1.06
CA VAL A 36 15.61 -0.97 0.70
C VAL A 36 16.11 -1.14 -0.74
N CYS A 37 15.82 -2.29 -1.36
CA CYS A 37 16.16 -2.59 -2.75
C CYS A 37 15.17 -3.62 -3.32
N GLY A 38 14.99 -3.61 -4.63
CA GLY A 38 14.13 -4.53 -5.36
C GLY A 38 14.14 -4.23 -6.85
N ASP A 39 13.33 -4.97 -7.61
CA ASP A 39 13.14 -4.67 -9.03
C ASP A 39 12.52 -3.27 -9.22
N ALA A 40 13.13 -2.47 -10.10
CA ALA A 40 12.79 -1.07 -10.23
C ALA A 40 11.41 -0.86 -10.86
N ASP A 41 11.00 -1.72 -11.79
CA ASP A 41 9.67 -1.65 -12.41
C ASP A 41 8.57 -2.01 -11.42
N TYR A 42 8.78 -3.09 -10.65
CA TYR A 42 7.85 -3.51 -9.62
C TYR A 42 7.67 -2.45 -8.53
N LEU A 43 8.76 -1.86 -8.03
CA LEU A 43 8.67 -0.82 -7.01
C LEU A 43 7.96 0.43 -7.52
N ARG A 44 8.19 0.83 -8.79
CA ARG A 44 7.44 1.92 -9.43
C ARG A 44 5.95 1.60 -9.51
N TRP A 45 5.60 0.39 -9.92
CA TRP A 45 4.21 -0.05 -10.00
C TRP A 45 3.52 0.01 -8.64
N VAL A 46 4.13 -0.52 -7.57
CA VAL A 46 3.56 -0.44 -6.21
C VAL A 46 3.30 1.00 -5.78
N ILE A 47 4.24 1.92 -6.06
CA ILE A 47 4.08 3.34 -5.72
C ILE A 47 2.90 3.94 -6.48
N ALA A 48 2.77 3.66 -7.78
CA ALA A 48 1.67 4.15 -8.61
C ALA A 48 0.29 3.61 -8.15
N GLU A 49 0.19 2.34 -7.73
CA GLU A 49 -1.05 1.80 -7.16
C GLU A 49 -1.42 2.42 -5.81
N CYS A 50 -0.48 3.11 -5.16
CA CYS A 50 -0.66 3.75 -3.86
C CYS A 50 -0.82 5.28 -3.97
N THR A 51 -0.89 5.85 -5.17
CA THR A 51 -1.26 7.26 -5.36
C THR A 51 -2.78 7.44 -5.32
N ASP A 52 -3.24 8.64 -4.94
CA ASP A 52 -4.68 8.91 -4.93
C ASP A 52 -5.16 8.92 -6.39
N PRO A 53 -6.20 8.16 -6.75
CA PRO A 53 -6.72 8.16 -8.11
C PRO A 53 -7.24 9.55 -8.52
N ASP A 54 -7.70 10.35 -7.57
CA ASP A 54 -8.15 11.73 -7.82
C ASP A 54 -7.00 12.74 -7.99
N ALA A 55 -5.75 12.34 -7.75
CA ALA A 55 -4.56 13.17 -8.01
C ALA A 55 -4.01 13.00 -9.44
N THR A 56 -4.49 12.02 -10.21
CA THR A 56 -4.09 11.82 -11.61
C THR A 56 -5.30 11.36 -12.40
N THR A 57 -5.92 12.33 -13.08
CA THR A 57 -6.86 12.03 -14.15
C THR A 57 -6.18 11.13 -15.18
N GLU A 58 -6.85 10.03 -15.51
CA GLU A 58 -6.74 9.29 -16.77
C GLU A 58 -5.46 8.46 -17.01
N ALA A 59 -5.56 7.13 -16.86
CA ALA A 59 -5.39 6.16 -17.96
C ALA A 59 -5.22 4.74 -17.39
N ARG A 60 -6.22 3.87 -17.60
CA ARG A 60 -6.03 2.42 -17.58
C ARG A 60 -6.55 1.81 -18.87
N PRO A 61 -5.70 1.60 -19.90
CA PRO A 61 -6.00 0.60 -20.91
C PRO A 61 -5.80 -0.79 -20.28
N GLY A 62 -6.83 -1.62 -20.42
CA GLY A 62 -6.88 -2.97 -19.87
C GLY A 62 -5.79 -3.89 -20.40
N THR A 63 -5.33 -4.78 -19.51
CA THR A 63 -4.47 -5.91 -19.85
C THR A 63 -5.31 -7.01 -20.51
N VAL A 64 -4.76 -7.58 -21.59
CA VAL A 64 -5.25 -8.74 -22.36
C VAL A 64 -5.52 -9.96 -21.48
#